data_AF-F6PSA4-F1
#
_entry.id   AF-F6PSA4-F1
#
_cell.length_a   1.000
_cell.length_b   1.000
_cell.length_c   1.000
_cell.angle_alpha   90.00
_cell.angle_beta   90.00
_cell.angle_gamma   90.00
#
_symmetry.space_group_name_H-M   'P 1'
#
loop_
_entity.id
_entity.type
_entity.pdbx_description
1 polymer ?
#
loop_
_entity_poly.entity_id
_entity_poly.type
_entity_poly.pdbx_seq_one_letter_code
_entity_poly.pdbx_strand_id
1 'polypeptide(L)'
;MLLSLSADIVWTTLSEHQFNTVAYGKVFGNKEDVVILAGEDGVVRVYEKPTTSKKEITLKPVRSLETKCGPALHVLLRDLTRLSPCDMLVGDARGSVVLFCDGQILDRRGTFSGKSSRITALSAQETSLGKVNIILGRDDGEIICFNTFTQLWKLRLSDVSKQSRDALVSVTCLLPVSVVTSWSNGKAEDYVLVADSQSCLHVLQDGEILSSIQLPSTANCMCAGSFLLHEDTNPNKKMLTQIALGCIDGSIWICVDFCLSNASPYT
;
A
#
# COMPACT_ATOMS: atom_id res chain seq x y z
N MET A 1 -12.16 -22.58 -16.70
CA MET A 1 -11.74 -23.55 -15.67
C MET A 1 -11.62 -22.76 -14.37
N LEU A 2 -12.64 -22.78 -13.52
CA LEU A 2 -12.62 -22.09 -12.22
C LEU A 2 -11.74 -22.92 -11.29
N LEU A 3 -10.53 -22.45 -11.00
CA LEU A 3 -9.72 -22.99 -9.91
C LEU A 3 -10.51 -22.73 -8.61
N SER A 4 -11.12 -23.77 -8.02
CA SER A 4 -11.63 -23.63 -6.66
C SER A 4 -10.41 -23.55 -5.74
N LEU A 5 -10.06 -22.34 -5.33
CA LEU A 5 -9.12 -22.13 -4.23
C LEU A 5 -9.80 -22.64 -2.96
N SER A 6 -9.50 -23.88 -2.56
CA SER A 6 -9.79 -24.34 -1.21
C SER A 6 -8.72 -23.78 -0.29
N ALA A 7 -9.09 -22.79 0.53
CA ALA A 7 -8.23 -22.30 1.59
C ALA A 7 -8.49 -23.12 2.86
N ASP A 8 -7.48 -23.88 3.30
CA ASP A 8 -7.55 -24.57 4.59
C ASP A 8 -7.24 -23.59 5.71
N ILE A 9 -8.15 -23.50 6.69
CA ILE A 9 -7.93 -22.70 7.90
C ILE A 9 -6.90 -23.41 8.76
N VAL A 10 -5.68 -22.84 8.83
CA VAL A 10 -4.58 -23.40 9.64
C VAL A 10 -4.80 -23.16 11.13
N TRP A 11 -5.29 -21.97 11.50
CA TRP A 11 -5.64 -21.59 12.87
C TRP A 11 -6.57 -20.36 12.87
N THR A 12 -7.22 -20.11 14.00
CA THR A 12 -8.06 -18.94 14.25
C THR A 12 -7.85 -18.45 15.68
N THR A 13 -7.94 -17.13 15.86
CA THR A 13 -7.83 -16.48 17.16
C THR A 13 -8.76 -15.28 17.22
N LEU A 14 -9.14 -14.90 18.44
CA LEU A 14 -9.85 -13.65 18.71
C LEU A 14 -8.88 -12.72 19.42
N SER A 15 -8.74 -11.50 18.89
CA SER A 15 -7.93 -10.48 19.55
C SER A 15 -8.66 -9.94 20.78
N GLU A 16 -7.93 -9.81 21.89
CA GLU A 16 -8.44 -9.16 23.11
C GLU A 16 -8.67 -7.65 22.93
N HIS A 17 -8.05 -7.06 21.89
CA HIS A 17 -8.11 -5.64 21.60
C HIS A 17 -8.65 -5.39 20.19
N GLN A 18 -9.38 -4.29 20.03
CA GLN A 18 -9.78 -3.79 18.71
C GLN A 18 -8.57 -3.30 17.92
N PHE A 19 -8.55 -3.58 16.62
CA PHE A 19 -7.49 -3.22 15.71
C PHE A 19 -8.06 -2.83 14.35
N ASN A 20 -7.40 -1.89 13.67
CA ASN A 20 -7.82 -1.46 12.33
C ASN A 20 -7.08 -2.20 11.21
N THR A 21 -5.87 -2.68 11.49
CA THR A 21 -5.02 -3.31 10.48
C THR A 21 -4.16 -4.42 11.07
N VAL A 22 -3.82 -5.37 10.21
CA VAL A 22 -2.93 -6.49 10.48
C VAL A 22 -1.76 -6.45 9.51
N ALA A 23 -0.57 -6.79 9.99
CA ALA A 23 0.59 -7.09 9.16
C ALA A 23 1.22 -8.41 9.61
N TYR A 24 1.91 -9.07 8.69
CA TYR A 24 2.61 -10.33 8.93
C TYR A 24 3.99 -10.27 8.29
N GLY A 25 5.01 -10.67 9.03
CA GLY A 25 6.38 -10.73 8.52
C GLY A 25 7.41 -10.60 9.63
N LYS A 26 8.68 -10.49 9.25
CA LYS A 26 9.80 -10.30 10.18
C LYS A 26 9.96 -8.82 10.51
N VAL A 27 10.24 -8.51 11.77
CA VAL A 27 10.45 -7.15 12.25
C VAL A 27 11.42 -7.17 13.43
N PHE A 28 12.19 -6.10 13.65
CA PHE A 28 13.07 -5.93 14.82
C PHE A 28 14.07 -7.07 15.03
N GLY A 29 14.65 -7.58 13.94
CA GLY A 29 15.63 -8.67 14.00
C GLY A 29 15.08 -10.04 14.42
N ASN A 30 13.75 -10.21 14.52
CA ASN A 30 13.14 -11.50 14.78
C ASN A 30 13.48 -12.50 13.66
N LYS A 31 13.90 -13.71 14.04
CA LYS A 31 14.22 -14.79 13.09
C LYS A 31 12.97 -15.35 12.42
N GLU A 32 11.89 -15.45 13.18
CA GLU A 32 10.59 -15.92 12.75
C GLU A 32 9.68 -14.76 12.38
N ASP A 33 8.68 -15.05 11.53
CA ASP A 33 7.60 -14.10 11.27
C ASP A 33 6.77 -13.87 12.53
N VAL A 34 6.18 -12.68 12.62
CA VAL A 34 5.26 -12.28 13.68
C VAL A 34 3.95 -11.78 13.10
N VAL A 35 2.91 -11.83 13.92
CA VAL A 35 1.62 -11.19 13.65
C VAL A 35 1.63 -9.83 14.33
N ILE A 36 1.29 -8.77 13.59
CA ILE A 36 1.31 -7.40 14.09
C ILE A 36 -0.11 -6.85 13.96
N LEU A 37 -0.68 -6.38 15.07
CA LEU A 37 -2.00 -5.75 15.12
C LEU A 37 -1.84 -4.28 15.52
N ALA A 38 -2.34 -3.38 14.67
CA ALA A 38 -2.36 -1.95 14.96
C ALA A 38 -3.73 -1.56 15.53
N GLY A 39 -3.73 -1.16 16.80
CA GLY A 39 -4.93 -0.90 17.58
C GLY A 39 -5.63 0.42 17.25
N GLU A 40 -6.94 0.45 17.53
CA GLU A 40 -7.72 1.69 17.58
C GLU A 40 -7.24 2.65 18.68
N ASP A 41 -6.57 2.13 19.71
CA ASP A 41 -5.95 2.87 20.81
C ASP A 41 -4.59 3.49 20.45
N GLY A 42 -4.12 3.32 19.20
CA GLY A 42 -2.81 3.81 18.76
C GLY A 42 -1.65 2.97 19.29
N VAL A 43 -1.90 1.76 19.79
CA VAL A 43 -0.88 0.82 20.25
C VAL A 43 -0.71 -0.29 19.22
N VAL A 44 0.54 -0.55 18.82
CA VAL A 44 0.90 -1.67 17.94
C VAL A 44 1.36 -2.86 18.79
N ARG A 45 0.69 -3.99 18.63
CA ARG A 45 0.95 -5.22 19.37
C ARG A 45 1.56 -6.25 18.45
N VAL A 46 2.68 -6.83 18.88
CA VAL A 46 3.43 -7.84 18.13
C VAL A 46 3.26 -9.17 18.83
N TYR A 47 2.87 -10.19 18.09
CA TYR A 47 2.60 -11.54 18.58
C TYR A 47 3.46 -12.58 17.88
N GLU A 48 3.82 -13.64 18.59
CA GLU A 48 4.52 -14.78 17.99
C GLU A 48 3.64 -15.45 16.94
N LYS A 49 4.25 -15.90 15.83
CA LYS A 49 3.56 -16.78 14.90
C LYS A 49 3.15 -18.07 15.62
N PRO A 50 1.89 -18.50 15.50
CA PRO A 50 1.46 -19.78 16.03
C PRO A 50 2.18 -20.95 15.36
N THR A 51 2.78 -21.82 16.17
CA THR A 51 3.51 -23.00 15.69
C THR A 51 2.67 -24.28 15.69
N THR A 52 1.49 -24.26 16.31
CA THR A 52 0.59 -25.42 16.42
C THR A 52 -0.57 -25.31 15.43
N SER A 53 -0.90 -26.41 14.77
CA SER A 53 -2.06 -26.57 13.88
C SER A 53 -3.38 -26.76 14.64
N LYS A 54 -3.48 -26.21 15.85
CA LYS A 54 -4.76 -26.19 16.58
C LYS A 54 -5.67 -25.17 15.92
N LYS A 55 -6.95 -25.54 15.73
CA LYS A 55 -7.94 -24.65 15.12
C LYS A 55 -8.15 -23.36 15.91
N GLU A 56 -8.04 -23.43 17.24
CA GLU A 56 -8.23 -22.29 18.13
C GLU A 56 -6.98 -22.11 19.01
N ILE A 57 -6.44 -20.90 19.00
CA ILE A 57 -5.20 -20.55 19.66
C ILE A 57 -5.29 -19.16 20.30
N THR A 58 -4.51 -18.95 21.34
CA THR A 58 -4.27 -17.62 21.92
C THR A 58 -2.93 -17.11 21.44
N LEU A 59 -2.91 -15.91 20.85
CA LEU A 59 -1.66 -15.29 20.42
C LEU A 59 -0.80 -14.89 21.62
N LYS A 60 0.48 -15.27 21.60
CA LYS A 60 1.43 -14.89 22.66
C LYS A 60 2.04 -13.52 22.34
N PRO A 61 1.81 -12.49 23.18
CA PRO A 61 2.37 -11.16 22.93
C PRO A 61 3.89 -11.18 23.13
N VAL A 62 4.60 -10.53 22.21
CA VAL A 62 6.06 -10.33 22.22
C VAL A 62 6.39 -8.91 22.67
N ARG A 63 5.71 -7.92 22.08
CA ARG A 63 5.93 -6.49 22.37
C ARG A 63 4.62 -5.72 22.24
N SER A 64 4.53 -4.63 22.98
CA SER A 64 3.49 -3.62 22.86
C SER A 64 4.17 -2.26 22.67
N LEU A 65 3.88 -1.59 21.57
CA LEU A 65 4.54 -0.38 21.12
C LEU A 65 3.53 0.76 21.03
N GLU A 66 3.69 1.78 21.86
CA GLU A 66 2.85 2.97 21.79
C GLU A 66 3.33 3.90 20.68
N THR A 67 2.47 4.19 19.69
CA THR A 67 2.82 5.11 18.59
C THR A 67 2.91 6.56 19.06
N LYS A 68 2.31 6.89 20.21
CA LYS A 68 2.09 8.27 20.69
C LYS A 68 1.26 9.13 19.70
N CYS A 69 0.57 8.48 18.77
CA CYS A 69 -0.27 9.05 17.73
C CYS A 69 -1.74 8.67 17.97
N GLY A 70 -2.62 8.97 17.00
CA GLY A 70 -4.03 8.57 17.07
C GLY A 70 -4.23 7.07 16.77
N PRO A 71 -5.49 6.66 16.49
CA PRO A 71 -5.79 5.30 16.05
C PRO A 71 -4.91 4.88 14.87
N ALA A 72 -4.22 3.74 14.99
CA ALA A 72 -3.31 3.25 13.96
C ALA A 72 -4.13 2.56 12.86
N LEU A 73 -3.98 3.02 11.61
CA LEU A 73 -4.79 2.58 10.48
C LEU A 73 -4.01 1.76 9.46
N HIS A 74 -2.71 2.01 9.35
CA HIS A 74 -1.83 1.35 8.38
C HIS A 74 -0.56 0.89 9.08
N VAL A 75 -0.09 -0.30 8.71
CA VAL A 75 1.21 -0.82 9.11
C VAL A 75 1.93 -1.29 7.87
N LEU A 76 3.13 -0.77 7.64
CA LEU A 76 3.98 -1.12 6.53
C LEU A 76 5.31 -1.65 7.06
N LEU A 77 5.66 -2.88 6.66
CA LEU A 77 6.92 -3.52 7.01
C LEU A 77 7.88 -3.43 5.82
N ARG A 78 8.99 -2.74 5.99
CA ARG A 78 9.99 -2.58 4.93
C ARG A 78 11.33 -2.14 5.51
N ASP A 79 12.43 -2.46 4.86
CA ASP A 79 13.72 -1.82 5.12
C ASP A 79 13.68 -0.38 4.58
N LEU A 80 13.36 0.58 5.44
CA LEU A 80 13.20 2.00 5.08
C LEU A 80 14.47 2.80 5.40
N THR A 81 15.14 2.44 6.50
CA THR A 81 16.29 3.16 7.06
C THR A 81 17.62 2.62 6.58
N ARG A 82 17.67 1.38 6.08
CA ARG A 82 18.92 0.60 5.85
C ARG A 82 19.74 0.34 7.11
N LEU A 83 19.20 0.64 8.30
CA LEU A 83 19.85 0.40 9.59
C LEU A 83 19.39 -0.92 10.23
N SER A 84 18.24 -1.43 9.81
CA SER A 84 17.62 -2.66 10.28
C SER A 84 17.14 -3.48 9.08
N PRO A 85 17.12 -4.83 9.17
CA PRO A 85 16.61 -5.67 8.08
C PRO A 85 15.12 -5.44 7.76
N CYS A 86 14.37 -4.89 8.71
CA CYS A 86 12.98 -4.52 8.50
C CYS A 86 12.56 -3.48 9.56
N ASP A 87 12.09 -2.35 9.08
CA ASP A 87 11.46 -1.30 9.87
C ASP A 87 9.94 -1.42 9.80
N MET A 88 9.27 -0.78 10.76
CA MET A 88 7.82 -0.73 10.81
C MET A 88 7.35 0.72 10.78
N LEU A 89 6.59 1.06 9.75
CA LEU A 89 5.98 2.36 9.59
C LEU A 89 4.49 2.27 9.91
N VAL A 90 4.01 3.18 10.75
CA VAL A 90 2.61 3.20 11.21
C VAL A 90 1.98 4.52 10.83
N GLY A 91 0.87 4.47 10.10
CA GLY A 91 0.05 5.64 9.75
C GLY A 91 -1.21 5.72 10.58
N ASP A 92 -1.59 6.92 11.06
CA ASP A 92 -2.73 7.11 11.95
C ASP A 92 -3.94 7.82 11.30
N ALA A 93 -5.05 7.87 12.04
CA ALA A 93 -6.28 8.54 11.63
C ALA A 93 -6.22 10.08 11.57
N ARG A 94 -5.13 10.69 12.03
CA ARG A 94 -4.92 12.15 12.02
C ARG A 94 -3.96 12.61 10.92
N GLY A 95 -3.32 11.69 10.20
CA GLY A 95 -2.33 12.04 9.18
C GLY A 95 -0.89 12.04 9.68
N SER A 96 -0.64 11.47 10.87
CA SER A 96 0.69 11.30 11.44
C SER A 96 1.27 9.94 11.04
N VAL A 97 2.60 9.90 10.93
CA VAL A 97 3.35 8.68 10.62
C VAL A 97 4.44 8.48 11.65
N VAL A 98 4.60 7.25 12.14
CA VAL A 98 5.62 6.87 13.11
C VAL A 98 6.47 5.75 12.52
N LEU A 99 7.79 5.95 12.52
CA LEU A 99 8.77 4.97 12.07
C LEU A 99 9.42 4.30 13.28
N PHE A 100 9.23 3.00 13.40
CA PHE A 100 9.93 2.16 14.35
C PHE A 100 11.12 1.46 13.69
N CYS A 101 12.30 1.63 14.29
CA CYS A 101 13.52 0.87 13.96
C CYS A 101 13.92 0.08 15.20
N ASP A 102 14.07 -1.23 15.07
CA ASP A 102 14.39 -2.17 16.16
C ASP A 102 13.52 -2.04 17.45
N GLY A 103 12.26 -1.64 17.27
CA GLY A 103 11.28 -1.48 18.35
C GLY A 103 11.32 -0.13 19.05
N GLN A 104 12.17 0.80 18.60
CA GLN A 104 12.23 2.17 19.09
C GLN A 104 11.68 3.14 18.04
N ILE A 105 11.06 4.23 18.49
CA ILE A 105 10.63 5.32 17.59
C ILE A 105 11.88 6.04 17.11
N LEU A 106 12.17 5.92 15.82
CA LEU A 106 13.28 6.61 15.17
C LEU A 106 12.85 7.99 14.66
N ASP A 107 11.69 8.04 14.02
CA ASP A 107 11.11 9.28 13.50
C ASP A 107 9.61 9.30 13.75
N ARG A 108 9.11 10.50 13.99
CA ARG A 108 7.69 10.78 14.11
C ARG A 108 7.38 12.06 13.34
N ARG A 109 6.55 11.90 12.33
CA ARG A 109 6.05 13.01 11.54
C ARG A 109 4.60 13.26 11.90
N GLY A 110 4.32 14.48 12.34
CA GLY A 110 2.95 14.95 12.51
C GLY A 110 2.25 15.13 11.16
N THR A 111 1.20 15.94 11.15
CA THR A 111 0.46 16.26 9.93
C THR A 111 1.36 17.00 8.92
N PHE A 112 1.69 16.35 7.81
CA PHE A 112 2.56 16.91 6.76
C PHE A 112 2.06 18.26 6.18
N SER A 113 0.75 18.50 6.17
CA SER A 113 0.14 19.72 5.63
C SER A 113 -0.43 20.67 6.70
N GLY A 114 -0.15 20.43 7.99
CA GLY A 114 -0.74 21.18 9.10
C GLY A 114 -2.25 20.96 9.30
N LYS A 115 -2.91 20.22 8.41
CA LYS A 115 -4.30 19.79 8.53
C LYS A 115 -4.37 18.35 9.00
N SER A 116 -5.22 18.09 9.99
CA SER A 116 -5.55 16.72 10.41
C SER A 116 -6.50 16.10 9.40
N SER A 117 -6.10 14.98 8.82
CA SER A 117 -6.87 14.23 7.81
C SER A 117 -6.32 12.81 7.76
N ARG A 118 -7.20 11.84 7.59
CA ARG A 118 -6.93 10.42 7.75
C ARG A 118 -5.99 9.90 6.66
N ILE A 119 -5.03 9.04 7.04
CA ILE A 119 -4.29 8.25 6.06
C ILE A 119 -5.19 7.14 5.54
N THR A 120 -5.47 7.15 4.24
CA THR A 120 -6.32 6.16 3.57
C THR A 120 -5.50 5.09 2.85
N ALA A 121 -4.28 5.41 2.44
CA ALA A 121 -3.35 4.47 1.82
C ALA A 121 -1.91 4.79 2.21
N LEU A 122 -1.09 3.75 2.36
CA LEU A 122 0.33 3.85 2.69
C LEU A 122 1.11 2.77 1.95
N SER A 123 2.15 3.15 1.23
CA SER A 123 3.00 2.22 0.48
C SER A 123 4.45 2.68 0.43
N ALA A 124 5.37 1.78 0.11
CA ALA A 124 6.78 2.09 -0.12
C ALA A 124 7.20 1.64 -1.51
N GLN A 125 8.05 2.45 -2.14
CA GLN A 125 8.67 2.20 -3.43
C GLN A 125 10.17 2.25 -3.27
N GLU A 126 10.83 1.15 -3.63
CA GLU A 126 12.27 1.18 -3.84
C GLU A 126 12.52 1.61 -5.29
N THR A 127 13.12 2.79 -5.44
CA THR A 127 13.46 3.32 -6.77
C THR A 127 14.55 2.50 -7.42
N SER A 128 14.68 2.63 -8.74
CA SER A 128 15.81 2.07 -9.50
C SER A 128 17.21 2.44 -8.97
N LEU A 129 17.30 3.53 -8.18
CA LEU A 129 18.54 3.99 -7.52
C LEU A 129 18.75 3.40 -6.11
N GLY A 130 17.91 2.45 -5.68
CA GLY A 130 17.97 1.82 -4.35
C GLY A 130 17.49 2.71 -3.20
N LYS A 131 16.99 3.92 -3.50
CA LYS A 131 16.36 4.79 -2.50
C LYS A 131 14.94 4.32 -2.24
N VAL A 132 14.55 4.32 -0.97
CA VAL A 132 13.20 3.93 -0.54
C VAL A 132 12.38 5.17 -0.27
N ASN A 133 11.33 5.34 -1.06
CA ASN A 133 10.35 6.39 -0.95
C ASN A 133 9.07 5.82 -0.33
N ILE A 134 8.46 6.59 0.55
CA ILE A 134 7.17 6.28 1.17
C ILE A 134 6.15 7.20 0.54
N ILE A 135 5.05 6.62 0.07
CA ILE A 135 3.93 7.35 -0.50
C ILE A 135 2.72 7.13 0.42
N LEU A 136 2.12 8.24 0.84
CA LEU A 136 0.87 8.24 1.58
C LEU A 136 -0.23 8.93 0.77
N GLY A 137 -1.44 8.43 0.92
CA GLY A 137 -2.67 8.99 0.39
C GLY A 137 -3.63 9.31 1.52
N ARG A 138 -4.43 10.35 1.35
CA ARG A 138 -5.30 10.89 2.39
C ARG A 138 -6.76 11.01 1.95
N ASP A 139 -7.63 11.13 2.93
CA ASP A 139 -9.07 11.34 2.73
C ASP A 139 -9.44 12.73 2.17
N ASP A 140 -8.51 13.69 2.22
CA ASP A 140 -8.65 15.02 1.60
C ASP A 140 -8.03 15.11 0.19
N GLY A 141 -7.63 13.97 -0.36
CA GLY A 141 -7.09 13.87 -1.73
C GLY A 141 -5.64 14.32 -1.85
N GLU A 142 -4.95 14.59 -0.73
CA GLU A 142 -3.51 14.82 -0.73
C GLU A 142 -2.74 13.51 -0.88
N ILE A 143 -1.72 13.55 -1.74
CA ILE A 143 -0.72 12.50 -1.94
C ILE A 143 0.63 13.11 -1.59
N ILE A 144 1.37 12.45 -0.70
CA ILE A 144 2.66 12.93 -0.24
C ILE A 144 3.68 11.82 -0.41
N CYS A 145 4.82 12.16 -0.99
CA CYS A 145 5.97 11.29 -1.08
C CYS A 145 7.11 11.84 -0.23
N PHE A 146 7.71 10.97 0.58
CA PHE A 146 8.78 11.32 1.48
C PHE A 146 9.72 10.14 1.69
N ASN A 147 10.94 10.40 2.12
CA ASN A 147 11.83 9.39 2.67
C ASN A 147 12.08 9.68 4.15
N THR A 148 12.94 8.88 4.79
CA THR A 148 13.29 9.01 6.22
C THR A 148 13.88 10.38 6.60
N PHE A 149 14.35 11.19 5.65
CA PHE A 149 14.99 12.48 5.92
C PHE A 149 14.16 13.69 5.50
N THR A 150 13.40 13.61 4.42
CA THR A 150 12.69 14.77 3.84
C THR A 150 11.39 14.39 3.15
N GLN A 151 10.47 15.35 3.05
CA GLN A 151 9.42 15.32 2.05
C GLN A 151 10.03 15.58 0.67
N LEU A 152 9.63 14.80 -0.34
CA LEU A 152 10.14 14.90 -1.70
C LEU A 152 9.19 15.73 -2.56
N TRP A 153 7.92 15.37 -2.56
CA TRP A 153 6.88 16.10 -3.28
C TRP A 153 5.53 15.90 -2.62
N LYS A 154 4.60 16.77 -2.97
CA LYS A 154 3.22 16.78 -2.51
C LYS A 154 2.32 17.21 -3.65
N LEU A 155 1.20 16.50 -3.80
CA LEU A 155 0.17 16.78 -4.77
C LEU A 155 -1.20 16.74 -4.09
N ARG A 156 -2.17 17.51 -4.59
CA ARG A 156 -3.58 17.34 -4.22
C ARG A 156 -4.39 17.05 -5.49
N LEU A 157 -5.17 15.98 -5.47
CA LEU A 157 -5.93 15.52 -6.63
C LEU A 157 -6.96 16.56 -7.10
N SER A 158 -7.60 17.30 -6.19
CA SER A 158 -8.57 18.35 -6.54
C SER A 158 -7.97 19.52 -7.32
N ASP A 159 -6.67 19.74 -7.22
CA ASP A 159 -6.00 20.85 -7.90
C ASP A 159 -5.76 20.52 -9.39
N VAL A 160 -5.75 19.23 -9.72
CA VAL A 160 -5.49 18.71 -11.08
C VAL A 160 -6.75 18.16 -11.74
N SER A 161 -7.77 17.79 -10.95
CA SER A 161 -9.01 17.27 -11.51
C SER A 161 -9.73 18.36 -12.31
N LYS A 162 -10.24 17.99 -13.49
CA LYS A 162 -11.11 18.87 -14.31
C LYS A 162 -12.56 18.92 -13.78
N GLN A 163 -12.87 18.09 -12.78
CA GLN A 163 -14.16 18.09 -12.11
C GLN A 163 -14.25 19.29 -11.17
N SER A 164 -15.45 19.67 -10.74
CA SER A 164 -15.64 20.92 -9.98
C SER A 164 -14.73 20.98 -8.75
N ARG A 165 -14.08 22.12 -8.52
CA ARG A 165 -13.15 22.36 -7.40
C ARG A 165 -13.73 22.09 -6.00
N ASP A 166 -15.05 21.94 -5.89
CA ASP A 166 -15.77 21.71 -4.64
C ASP A 166 -16.03 20.22 -4.34
N ALA A 167 -15.69 19.31 -5.24
CA ALA A 167 -15.90 17.89 -5.00
C ALA A 167 -14.81 17.35 -4.06
N LEU A 168 -15.23 16.76 -2.94
CA LEU A 168 -14.33 16.09 -2.00
C LEU A 168 -13.76 14.83 -2.67
N VAL A 169 -12.47 14.87 -2.98
CA VAL A 169 -11.71 13.73 -3.52
C VAL A 169 -10.92 13.09 -2.38
N SER A 170 -11.04 11.78 -2.21
CA SER A 170 -10.25 10.98 -1.27
C SER A 170 -9.40 9.99 -2.05
N VAL A 171 -8.14 9.80 -1.65
CA VAL A 171 -7.35 8.66 -2.15
C VAL A 171 -7.94 7.38 -1.56
N THR A 172 -8.13 6.34 -2.36
CA THR A 172 -8.70 5.06 -1.91
C THR A 172 -7.67 3.96 -1.83
N CYS A 173 -6.74 3.89 -2.79
CA CYS A 173 -5.60 2.98 -2.75
C CYS A 173 -4.41 3.48 -3.58
N LEU A 174 -3.23 2.93 -3.27
CA LEU A 174 -1.95 3.26 -3.90
C LEU A 174 -1.24 2.00 -4.36
N LEU A 175 -0.62 2.04 -5.53
CA LEU A 175 0.26 0.97 -6.01
C LEU A 175 1.49 1.56 -6.71
N PRO A 176 2.65 1.58 -6.04
CA PRO A 176 3.91 1.87 -6.70
C PRO A 176 4.31 0.70 -7.61
N VAL A 177 4.76 1.02 -8.82
CA VAL A 177 5.23 0.04 -9.81
C VAL A 177 6.49 0.56 -10.48
N SER A 178 7.41 -0.35 -10.80
CA SER A 178 8.60 -0.05 -11.61
C SER A 178 8.45 -0.77 -12.94
N VAL A 179 8.39 -0.02 -14.02
CA VAL A 179 8.16 -0.54 -15.38
C VAL A 179 9.46 -0.45 -16.16
N VAL A 180 9.90 -1.57 -16.73
CA VAL A 180 11.06 -1.59 -17.63
C VAL A 180 10.66 -0.96 -18.97
N THR A 181 11.15 0.24 -19.24
CA THR A 181 10.80 0.99 -20.46
C THR A 181 11.73 0.68 -21.63
N SER A 182 12.94 0.20 -21.36
CA SER A 182 13.89 -0.20 -22.39
C SER A 182 14.72 -1.41 -21.96
N TRP A 183 14.56 -2.52 -22.69
CA TRP A 183 15.29 -3.77 -22.43
C TRP A 183 16.77 -3.69 -22.78
N SER A 184 17.16 -2.83 -23.72
CA SER A 184 18.55 -2.73 -24.20
C SER A 184 19.50 -2.11 -23.19
N ASN A 185 18.98 -1.33 -22.24
CA ASN A 185 19.75 -0.65 -21.19
C ASN A 185 19.23 -0.95 -19.77
N GLY A 186 18.19 -1.79 -19.64
CA GLY A 186 17.59 -2.15 -18.35
C GLY A 186 16.98 -0.96 -17.60
N LYS A 187 16.68 0.16 -18.30
CA LYS A 187 16.14 1.34 -17.64
C LYS A 187 14.71 1.06 -17.19
N ALA A 188 14.50 1.15 -15.89
CA ALA A 188 13.17 1.11 -15.28
C ALA A 188 12.72 2.53 -14.94
N GLU A 189 11.44 2.78 -15.10
CA GLU A 189 10.78 4.01 -14.68
C GLU A 189 9.80 3.69 -13.56
N ASP A 190 9.83 4.55 -12.54
CA ASP A 190 9.08 4.40 -11.31
C ASP A 190 7.79 5.21 -11.43
N TYR A 191 6.66 4.52 -11.29
CA TYR A 191 5.32 5.11 -11.34
C TYR A 191 4.58 4.84 -10.05
N VAL A 192 3.61 5.69 -9.74
CA VAL A 192 2.65 5.47 -8.67
C VAL A 192 1.25 5.54 -9.23
N LEU A 193 0.52 4.44 -9.11
CA LEU A 193 -0.90 4.41 -9.42
C LEU A 193 -1.69 4.84 -8.19
N VAL A 194 -2.64 5.75 -8.41
CA VAL A 194 -3.48 6.31 -7.34
C VAL A 194 -4.93 6.21 -7.77
N ALA A 195 -5.73 5.44 -7.03
CA ALA A 195 -7.17 5.45 -7.20
C ALA A 195 -7.82 6.46 -6.25
N ASP A 196 -8.92 7.06 -6.69
CA ASP A 196 -9.67 8.02 -5.90
C ASP A 196 -11.15 7.66 -5.73
N SER A 197 -11.82 8.42 -4.86
CA SER A 197 -13.26 8.26 -4.57
C SER A 197 -14.19 8.74 -5.70
N GLN A 198 -13.65 9.24 -6.81
CA GLN A 198 -14.40 9.63 -8.00
C GLN A 198 -14.27 8.61 -9.14
N SER A 199 -13.83 7.39 -8.79
CA SER A 199 -13.58 6.32 -9.75
C SER A 199 -12.56 6.72 -10.81
N CYS A 200 -11.54 7.51 -10.47
CA CYS A 200 -10.41 7.78 -11.33
C CYS A 200 -9.19 6.99 -10.89
N LEU A 201 -8.42 6.49 -11.86
CA LEU A 201 -7.08 5.97 -11.66
C LEU A 201 -6.07 6.94 -12.27
N HIS A 202 -5.24 7.54 -11.43
CA HIS A 202 -4.18 8.46 -11.84
C HIS A 202 -2.85 7.72 -11.94
N VAL A 203 -2.09 8.00 -13.00
CA VAL A 203 -0.71 7.53 -13.17
C VAL A 203 0.22 8.70 -12.85
N LEU A 204 1.00 8.56 -11.79
CA LEU A 204 1.93 9.59 -11.34
C LEU A 204 3.38 9.19 -11.59
N GLN A 205 4.20 10.18 -11.90
CA GLN A 205 5.66 10.07 -11.95
C GLN A 205 6.25 11.35 -11.34
N ASP A 206 7.17 11.21 -10.39
CA ASP A 206 7.89 12.32 -9.74
C ASP A 206 7.00 13.48 -9.21
N GLY A 207 5.79 13.15 -8.76
CA GLY A 207 4.84 14.11 -8.19
C GLY A 207 3.92 14.78 -9.21
N GLU A 208 4.00 14.42 -10.48
CA GLU A 208 3.14 14.90 -11.55
C GLU A 208 2.16 13.81 -12.03
N ILE A 209 0.94 14.21 -12.42
CA ILE A 209 -0.04 13.31 -13.03
C ILE A 209 0.25 13.26 -14.53
N LEU A 210 0.65 12.10 -15.03
CA LEU A 210 0.89 11.85 -16.46
C LEU A 210 -0.41 11.57 -17.20
N SER A 211 -1.29 10.77 -16.58
CA SER A 211 -2.57 10.40 -17.15
C SER A 211 -3.59 10.09 -16.07
N SER A 212 -4.86 10.09 -16.47
CA SER A 212 -5.97 9.72 -15.59
C SER A 212 -6.98 8.93 -16.40
N ILE A 213 -7.44 7.81 -15.85
CA ILE A 213 -8.32 6.84 -16.49
C ILE A 213 -9.59 6.80 -15.67
N GLN A 214 -10.74 7.06 -16.32
CA GLN A 214 -12.02 6.87 -15.68
C GLN A 214 -12.29 5.37 -15.51
N LEU A 215 -12.51 4.95 -14.28
CA LEU A 215 -12.93 3.60 -13.93
C LEU A 215 -14.47 3.53 -13.88
N PRO A 216 -15.05 2.36 -14.16
CA PRO A 216 -16.49 2.12 -14.01
C PRO A 216 -16.98 2.20 -12.56
N SER A 217 -16.09 1.90 -11.61
CA SER A 217 -16.34 1.91 -10.18
C SER A 217 -15.06 2.26 -9.43
N THR A 218 -15.20 2.68 -8.17
CA THR A 218 -14.07 3.10 -7.34
C THR A 218 -13.20 1.90 -6.99
N ALA A 219 -11.92 1.93 -7.35
CA ALA A 219 -10.97 0.91 -6.94
C ALA A 219 -10.59 1.09 -5.46
N ASN A 220 -10.58 -0.01 -4.70
CA ASN A 220 -10.20 -0.03 -3.27
C ASN A 220 -8.94 -0.85 -3.01
N CYS A 221 -8.50 -1.68 -3.96
CA CYS A 221 -7.25 -2.41 -3.89
C CYS A 221 -6.66 -2.60 -5.30
N MET A 222 -5.34 -2.72 -5.35
CA MET A 222 -4.60 -2.95 -6.59
C MET A 222 -3.44 -3.88 -6.35
N CYS A 223 -3.10 -4.70 -7.34
CA CYS A 223 -1.85 -5.46 -7.35
C CYS A 223 -1.28 -5.57 -8.76
N ALA A 224 0.04 -5.56 -8.87
CA ALA A 224 0.75 -5.81 -10.12
C ALA A 224 1.12 -7.29 -10.23
N GLY A 225 1.05 -7.84 -11.45
CA GLY A 225 1.38 -9.23 -11.70
C GLY A 225 1.22 -9.63 -13.16
N SER A 226 1.21 -10.94 -13.40
CA SER A 226 0.92 -11.52 -14.71
C SER A 226 -0.40 -12.28 -14.61
N PHE A 227 -1.49 -11.66 -15.09
CA PHE A 227 -2.86 -12.20 -14.96
C PHE A 227 -3.37 -12.79 -16.28
N LEU A 228 -3.07 -12.11 -17.38
CA LEU A 228 -3.41 -12.51 -18.72
C LEU A 228 -2.23 -13.25 -19.33
N LEU A 229 -2.47 -14.47 -19.77
CA LEU A 229 -1.54 -15.22 -20.61
C LEU A 229 -1.45 -14.48 -21.95
N HIS A 230 -0.29 -13.90 -22.23
CA HIS A 230 0.05 -13.60 -23.60
C HIS A 230 0.37 -14.92 -24.27
N GLU A 231 -0.50 -15.39 -25.18
CA GLU A 231 -0.27 -16.60 -25.99
C GLU A 231 0.97 -16.50 -26.90
N ASP A 232 1.60 -15.31 -26.96
CA ASP A 232 2.80 -15.09 -27.74
C ASP A 232 4.05 -15.51 -26.97
N THR A 233 4.50 -16.74 -27.22
CA THR A 233 5.77 -17.35 -26.78
C THR A 233 7.02 -16.68 -27.38
N ASN A 234 6.94 -15.46 -27.90
CA ASN A 234 8.07 -14.78 -28.51
C ASN A 234 8.93 -14.11 -27.43
N PRO A 235 10.16 -14.58 -27.17
CA PRO A 235 11.03 -14.04 -26.12
C PRO A 235 11.45 -12.58 -26.35
N ASN A 236 11.20 -12.03 -27.54
CA ASN A 236 11.49 -10.64 -27.89
C ASN A 236 10.31 -9.67 -27.69
N LYS A 237 9.15 -10.13 -27.22
CA LYS A 237 7.96 -9.27 -27.04
C LYS A 237 7.94 -8.68 -25.63
N LYS A 238 7.72 -7.36 -25.54
CA LYS A 238 7.62 -6.59 -24.30
C LYS A 238 6.60 -7.25 -23.35
N MET A 239 7.03 -7.70 -22.16
CA MET A 239 6.05 -8.05 -21.12
C MET A 239 5.34 -6.77 -20.71
N LEU A 240 4.03 -6.73 -20.96
CA LEU A 240 3.21 -5.59 -20.59
C LEU A 240 3.00 -5.60 -19.08
N THR A 241 3.00 -4.42 -18.48
CA THR A 241 2.68 -4.27 -17.06
C THR A 241 1.19 -4.53 -16.89
N GLN A 242 0.82 -5.53 -16.08
CA GLN A 242 -0.58 -5.80 -15.79
C GLN A 242 -0.87 -5.49 -14.32
N ILE A 243 -1.93 -4.71 -14.11
CA ILE A 243 -2.44 -4.35 -12.78
C ILE A 243 -3.87 -4.85 -12.68
N ALA A 244 -4.17 -5.63 -11.65
CA ALA A 244 -5.53 -5.96 -11.28
C ALA A 244 -6.06 -4.89 -10.32
N LEU A 245 -7.28 -4.42 -10.58
CA LEU A 245 -8.01 -3.41 -9.81
C LEU A 245 -9.24 -4.09 -9.20
N GLY A 246 -9.31 -4.17 -7.87
CA GLY A 246 -10.52 -4.56 -7.17
C GLY A 246 -11.38 -3.34 -6.89
N CYS A 247 -12.64 -3.38 -7.32
CA CYS A 247 -13.58 -2.28 -7.16
C CYS A 247 -14.57 -2.52 -6.01
N ILE A 248 -15.17 -1.44 -5.51
CA ILE A 248 -16.14 -1.50 -4.40
C ILE A 248 -17.43 -2.26 -4.74
N ASP A 249 -17.75 -2.42 -6.03
CA ASP A 249 -18.90 -3.19 -6.52
C ASP A 249 -18.60 -4.69 -6.66
N GLY A 250 -17.38 -5.12 -6.30
CA GLY A 250 -16.91 -6.49 -6.44
C GLY A 250 -16.32 -6.82 -7.82
N SER A 251 -16.33 -5.88 -8.78
CA SER A 251 -15.74 -6.12 -10.09
C SER A 251 -14.21 -6.10 -10.05
N ILE A 252 -13.59 -6.95 -10.87
CA ILE A 252 -12.14 -6.96 -11.08
C ILE A 252 -11.83 -6.53 -12.51
N TRP A 253 -10.99 -5.51 -12.64
CA TRP A 253 -10.52 -5.00 -13.92
C TRP A 253 -9.02 -5.22 -14.07
N ILE A 254 -8.60 -5.57 -15.30
CA ILE A 254 -7.18 -5.65 -15.64
C ILE A 254 -6.80 -4.44 -16.47
N CYS A 255 -5.82 -3.69 -15.97
CA CYS A 255 -5.17 -2.57 -16.64
C CYS A 255 -3.83 -3.05 -17.21
N VAL A 256 -3.63 -2.88 -18.52
CA VAL A 256 -2.43 -3.33 -19.25
C VAL A 256 -1.70 -2.11 -19.81
N ASP A 257 -0.43 -1.91 -19.44
CA ASP A 257 0.36 -0.72 -19.81
C ASP A 257 -0.41 0.59 -19.57
N PHE A 258 -1.04 0.69 -18.39
CA PHE A 258 -1.85 1.85 -17.99
C PHE A 258 -3.05 2.13 -18.91
N CYS A 259 -3.56 1.11 -19.60
CA CYS A 259 -4.80 1.17 -20.36
C CYS A 259 -5.80 0.14 -19.81
N LEU A 260 -7.05 0.55 -19.60
CA LEU A 260 -8.10 -0.37 -19.19
C LEU A 260 -8.49 -1.25 -20.38
N SER A 261 -8.51 -2.57 -20.23
CA SER A 261 -8.99 -3.44 -21.31
C SER A 261 -10.51 -3.25 -21.49
N ASN A 262 -10.99 -3.09 -22.73
CA ASN A 262 -12.41 -2.93 -23.06
C ASN A 262 -13.25 -4.21 -22.85
N ALA A 263 -12.67 -5.27 -22.28
CA ALA A 263 -13.38 -6.50 -21.97
C ALA A 263 -14.27 -6.30 -20.73
N SER A 264 -15.43 -6.95 -20.70
CA SER A 264 -16.31 -6.94 -19.52
C SER A 264 -15.55 -7.37 -18.26
N PRO A 265 -15.92 -6.88 -17.07
CA PRO A 265 -15.21 -7.24 -15.83
C PRO A 265 -15.19 -8.75 -15.64
N TYR A 266 -14.11 -9.25 -15.04
CA TYR A 266 -14.08 -10.61 -14.53
C TYR A 266 -14.96 -10.65 -13.26
N THR A 267 -15.98 -11.52 -13.27
CA THR A 267 -16.85 -11.80 -12.12
C THR A 267 -16.36 -13.01 -11.35
#